data_AF-A0A410DUN6-F1
#
_entry.id   AF-A0A410DUN6-F1
#
_cell.length_a   1.000
_cell.length_b   1.000
_cell.length_c   1.000
_cell.angle_alpha   90.00
_cell.angle_beta   90.00
_cell.angle_gamma   90.00
#
_symmetry.space_group_name_H-M   'P 1'
#
loop_
_entity.id
_entity.type
_entity.pdbx_description
1 polymer ?
#
loop_
_entity_poly.entity_id
_entity_poly.type
_entity_poly.pdbx_seq_one_letter_code
_entity_poly.pdbx_strand_id
1 'polypeptide(L)'
;MLLNLHIKRRKAMKRKFGFITFVTVFVLSSFMTEMNFYTVEAKTLTNLSKFVPSTTSNLIGAEAAKADTDLTLADMLTYAIQDEYLAKAKYSLVVEKFGQQRPFINIISAEVTHINALTPLFTKYNVALPEDNSKNYIKTPTSIKESLENGVKGEIENIAMYERFLKQDIPSDVKTVFTRLRNASQNHLQAFQRALSSY
;
A
#
# COMPACT_ATOMS: atom_id res chain seq x y z
N MET A 1 -45.26 53.52 8.91
CA MET A 1 -45.77 52.96 10.19
C MET A 1 -46.57 51.71 9.85
N LEU A 2 -46.21 50.60 10.50
CA LEU A 2 -46.65 49.18 10.37
C LEU A 2 -48.18 49.02 10.15
N LEU A 3 -48.80 47.95 9.63
CA LEU A 3 -48.44 46.54 9.51
C LEU A 3 -49.43 45.80 8.56
N ASN A 4 -48.94 44.66 8.10
CA ASN A 4 -49.45 43.62 7.21
C ASN A 4 -50.85 42.99 7.41
N LEU A 5 -51.37 42.60 6.23
CA LEU A 5 -52.01 41.33 5.80
C LEU A 5 -52.96 40.57 6.73
N HIS A 6 -54.13 40.24 6.15
CA HIS A 6 -54.90 39.06 6.54
C HIS A 6 -55.21 38.17 5.34
N ILE A 7 -54.67 36.96 5.40
CA ILE A 7 -54.84 35.86 4.44
C ILE A 7 -56.26 35.29 4.57
N LYS A 8 -56.87 35.04 3.41
CA LYS A 8 -58.25 34.57 3.25
C LYS A 8 -58.31 33.04 3.26
N ARG A 9 -58.99 32.51 4.28
CA ARG A 9 -59.94 31.37 4.32
C ARG A 9 -59.66 30.12 3.46
N ARG A 10 -59.87 28.95 4.08
CA ARG A 10 -60.84 27.93 3.60
C ARG A 10 -61.33 27.04 4.75
N LYS A 11 -62.65 26.92 4.86
CA LYS A 11 -63.39 26.01 5.76
C LYS A 11 -63.66 24.69 5.02
N ALA A 12 -63.28 23.60 5.68
CA ALA A 12 -63.88 22.26 5.81
C ALA A 12 -64.78 21.67 4.70
N MET A 13 -64.51 20.42 4.33
CA MET A 13 -65.54 19.40 4.12
C MET A 13 -65.10 18.04 4.70
N LYS A 14 -66.09 17.22 5.04
CA LYS A 14 -66.20 16.36 6.23
C LYS A 14 -65.64 14.94 6.06
N ARG A 15 -65.22 14.40 7.21
CA ARG A 15 -64.77 13.02 7.50
C ARG A 15 -65.91 11.99 7.43
N LYS A 16 -65.53 10.70 7.29
CA LYS A 16 -65.91 9.47 8.08
C LYS A 16 -66.08 8.25 7.12
N PHE A 17 -65.68 7.00 7.40
CA PHE A 17 -65.11 6.29 8.57
C PHE A 17 -64.56 4.92 8.11
N GLY A 18 -63.63 4.33 8.89
CA GLY A 18 -63.28 2.90 8.85
C GLY A 18 -61.77 2.65 8.99
N PHE A 19 -61.14 2.95 10.13
CA PHE A 19 -60.76 1.99 11.19
C PHE A 19 -60.16 0.67 10.66
N ILE A 20 -58.85 0.45 10.89
CA ILE A 20 -58.30 -0.68 11.69
C ILE A 20 -56.74 -0.68 11.63
N THR A 21 -56.17 -0.26 12.75
CA THR A 21 -54.96 -0.70 13.48
C THR A 21 -53.59 -0.97 12.82
N PHE A 22 -52.63 -0.16 13.32
CA PHE A 22 -51.31 -0.45 13.89
C PHE A 22 -50.07 -0.68 13.00
N VAL A 23 -48.98 -0.08 13.51
CA VAL A 23 -47.55 -0.32 13.24
C VAL A 23 -46.85 0.68 12.30
N THR A 24 -46.48 1.80 12.93
CA THR A 24 -45.14 2.44 12.96
C THR A 24 -44.31 2.64 11.68
N VAL A 25 -43.94 3.93 11.51
CA VAL A 25 -42.58 4.46 11.30
C VAL A 25 -42.07 4.65 9.86
N PHE A 26 -41.85 5.94 9.59
CA PHE A 26 -40.88 6.60 8.71
C PHE A 26 -40.84 6.32 7.21
N VAL A 27 -41.14 7.40 6.49
CA VAL A 27 -40.81 7.71 5.11
C VAL A 27 -39.35 7.41 4.81
N LEU A 28 -39.08 6.64 3.74
CA LEU A 28 -38.01 6.98 2.79
C LEU A 28 -38.21 6.23 1.47
N SER A 29 -37.69 6.84 0.41
CA SER A 29 -37.60 6.39 -0.98
C SER A 29 -38.80 6.70 -1.88
N SER A 30 -38.81 7.95 -2.33
CA SER A 30 -39.22 8.25 -3.69
C SER A 30 -38.39 7.40 -4.66
N PHE A 31 -39.08 6.56 -5.44
CA PHE A 31 -38.87 6.39 -6.88
C PHE A 31 -37.39 6.37 -7.33
N MET A 32 -36.77 5.20 -7.22
CA MET A 32 -35.69 4.81 -8.14
C MET A 32 -36.33 3.99 -9.26
N THR A 33 -36.59 4.63 -10.39
CA THR A 33 -36.81 3.90 -11.65
C THR A 33 -35.60 4.15 -12.53
N GLU A 34 -35.14 3.09 -13.16
CA GLU A 34 -34.07 3.01 -14.17
C GLU A 34 -32.64 2.87 -13.64
N MET A 35 -32.36 1.70 -13.08
CA MET A 35 -31.06 1.08 -13.30
C MET A 35 -31.31 -0.29 -13.96
N ASN A 36 -31.14 -0.33 -15.28
CA ASN A 36 -31.17 -1.56 -16.06
C ASN A 36 -30.09 -2.52 -15.52
N PHE A 37 -30.49 -3.48 -14.70
CA PHE A 37 -29.68 -4.65 -14.41
C PHE A 37 -29.66 -5.51 -15.68
N TYR A 38 -28.67 -5.28 -16.53
CA TYR A 38 -28.22 -6.33 -17.44
C TYR A 38 -27.83 -7.52 -16.56
N THR A 39 -28.57 -8.61 -16.68
CA THR A 39 -28.22 -9.89 -16.07
C THR A 39 -26.91 -10.35 -16.68
N VAL A 40 -25.81 -10.10 -15.98
CA VAL A 40 -24.50 -10.63 -16.34
C VAL A 40 -24.55 -12.12 -16.03
N GLU A 41 -24.58 -12.97 -17.06
CA GLU A 41 -24.45 -14.42 -16.92
C GLU A 41 -23.21 -14.75 -16.09
N ALA A 42 -23.35 -15.64 -15.10
CA ALA A 42 -22.29 -16.05 -14.17
C ALA A 42 -21.00 -16.60 -14.84
N LYS A 43 -21.00 -16.79 -16.16
CA LYS A 43 -19.86 -17.21 -16.99
C LYS A 43 -18.82 -16.10 -17.22
N THR A 44 -19.16 -14.83 -17.02
CA THR A 44 -18.19 -13.72 -17.14
C THR A 44 -17.49 -13.42 -15.81
N LEU A 45 -18.08 -13.82 -14.67
CA LEU A 45 -17.43 -13.73 -13.35
C LEU A 45 -16.29 -14.74 -13.17
N THR A 46 -16.27 -15.83 -13.95
CA THR A 46 -15.19 -16.83 -13.92
C THR A 46 -13.88 -16.35 -14.54
N ASN A 47 -13.86 -15.21 -15.24
CA ASN A 47 -12.61 -14.61 -15.72
C ASN A 47 -12.07 -13.48 -14.81
N LEU A 48 -12.84 -13.03 -13.81
CA LEU A 48 -12.31 -12.11 -12.78
C LEU A 48 -11.47 -12.87 -11.74
N SER A 49 -11.68 -14.18 -11.58
CA SER A 49 -10.86 -15.03 -10.70
C SER A 49 -9.46 -15.33 -11.25
N LYS A 50 -9.16 -14.94 -12.49
CA LYS A 50 -7.80 -14.99 -13.04
C LYS A 50 -6.93 -13.81 -12.59
N PHE A 51 -7.54 -12.83 -11.90
CA PHE A 51 -6.84 -11.75 -11.21
C PHE A 51 -7.03 -11.87 -9.69
N VAL A 52 -7.02 -13.10 -9.19
CA VAL A 52 -6.76 -13.35 -7.77
C VAL A 52 -5.26 -13.66 -7.71
N PRO A 53 -4.43 -12.78 -7.12
CA PRO A 53 -3.04 -13.08 -6.90
C PRO A 53 -2.95 -14.45 -6.23
N SER A 54 -2.16 -15.33 -6.86
CA SER A 54 -1.79 -16.62 -6.31
C SER A 54 -1.45 -16.48 -4.84
N THR A 55 -1.99 -17.36 -4.01
CA THR A 55 -1.79 -17.45 -2.56
C THR A 55 -0.35 -17.82 -2.20
N THR A 56 0.63 -16.97 -2.51
CA THR A 56 1.94 -16.93 -1.87
C THR A 56 1.84 -16.14 -0.56
N SER A 57 1.25 -16.79 0.44
CA SER A 57 1.47 -16.64 1.89
C SER A 57 2.44 -15.51 2.32
N ASN A 58 1.92 -14.39 2.83
CA ASN A 58 2.59 -13.38 3.70
C ASN A 58 3.95 -12.79 3.27
N LEU A 59 4.53 -13.10 2.11
CA LEU A 59 5.81 -12.54 1.68
C LEU A 59 5.61 -11.16 1.03
N ILE A 60 6.53 -10.24 1.28
CA ILE A 60 6.61 -8.92 0.62
C ILE A 60 8.08 -8.59 0.30
N GLY A 61 8.32 -7.54 -0.47
CA GLY A 61 9.68 -7.06 -0.73
C GLY A 61 10.57 -8.07 -1.47
N ALA A 62 11.86 -8.10 -1.13
CA ALA A 62 12.84 -8.99 -1.75
C ALA A 62 12.52 -10.48 -1.59
N GLU A 63 11.87 -10.88 -0.48
CA GLU A 63 11.46 -12.26 -0.26
C GLU A 63 10.35 -12.69 -1.23
N ALA A 64 9.33 -11.84 -1.44
CA ALA A 64 8.28 -12.08 -2.44
C ALA A 64 8.88 -12.09 -3.85
N ALA A 65 9.72 -11.09 -4.15
CA ALA A 65 10.40 -11.00 -5.43
C ALA A 65 11.27 -12.22 -5.75
N LYS A 66 11.80 -12.92 -4.74
CA LYS A 66 12.56 -14.16 -4.91
C LYS A 66 11.66 -15.37 -5.19
N ALA A 67 10.49 -15.42 -4.56
CA ALA A 67 9.53 -16.52 -4.72
C ALA A 67 8.73 -16.44 -6.02
N ASP A 68 8.52 -15.24 -6.55
CA ASP A 68 7.82 -15.04 -7.81
C ASP A 68 8.64 -15.60 -8.99
N THR A 69 8.00 -16.39 -9.86
CA THR A 69 8.60 -16.99 -11.05
C THR A 69 8.23 -16.29 -12.36
N ASP A 70 7.26 -15.37 -12.34
CA ASP A 70 6.70 -14.70 -13.53
C ASP A 70 6.57 -13.19 -13.28
N LEU A 71 7.73 -12.53 -13.09
CA LEU A 71 7.79 -11.11 -12.73
C LEU A 71 7.20 -10.20 -13.81
N THR A 72 6.11 -9.51 -13.49
CA THR A 72 5.65 -8.37 -14.29
C THR A 72 6.30 -7.07 -13.82
N LEU A 73 6.20 -6.00 -14.62
CA LEU A 73 6.64 -4.66 -14.20
C LEU A 73 5.90 -4.19 -12.93
N ALA A 74 4.61 -4.50 -12.80
CA ALA A 74 3.81 -4.13 -11.64
C ALA A 74 4.30 -4.85 -10.37
N ASP A 75 4.66 -6.12 -10.48
CA ASP A 75 5.22 -6.91 -9.37
C ASP A 75 6.59 -6.35 -8.96
N MET A 76 7.48 -6.07 -9.92
CA MET A 76 8.79 -5.50 -9.64
C MET A 76 8.71 -4.15 -8.92
N LEU A 77 7.82 -3.25 -9.35
CA LEU A 77 7.60 -1.96 -8.67
C LEU A 77 7.05 -2.18 -7.25
N THR A 78 6.04 -3.04 -7.11
CA THR A 78 5.40 -3.37 -5.83
C THR A 78 6.40 -3.95 -4.83
N TYR A 79 7.19 -4.93 -5.24
CA TYR A 79 8.21 -5.53 -4.38
C TYR A 79 9.32 -4.55 -4.05
N ALA A 80 9.78 -3.74 -5.01
CA ALA A 80 10.79 -2.72 -4.74
C ALA A 80 10.35 -1.79 -3.61
N ILE A 81 9.16 -1.17 -3.71
CA ILE A 81 8.73 -0.20 -2.70
C ILE A 81 8.42 -0.84 -1.33
N GLN A 82 7.89 -2.06 -1.32
CA GLN A 82 7.67 -2.81 -0.09
C GLN A 82 8.98 -3.10 0.64
N ASP A 83 10.04 -3.41 -0.09
CA ASP A 83 11.36 -3.67 0.48
C ASP A 83 11.98 -2.39 1.08
N GLU A 84 11.83 -1.24 0.40
CA GLU A 84 12.26 0.06 0.96
C GLU A 84 11.46 0.44 2.21
N TYR A 85 10.14 0.17 2.24
CA TYR A 85 9.31 0.34 3.44
C TYR A 85 9.78 -0.54 4.59
N LEU A 86 10.04 -1.82 4.32
CA LEU A 86 10.58 -2.77 5.30
C LEU A 86 11.91 -2.30 5.90
N ALA A 87 12.86 -1.89 5.05
CA ALA A 87 14.17 -1.40 5.48
C ALA A 87 14.02 -0.16 6.37
N LYS A 88 13.27 0.84 5.91
CA LYS A 88 12.99 2.07 6.67
C LYS A 88 12.37 1.75 8.03
N ALA A 89 11.33 0.93 8.08
CA ALA A 89 10.62 0.61 9.32
C ALA A 89 11.51 -0.17 10.29
N LYS A 90 12.25 -1.17 9.79
CA LYS A 90 13.20 -1.97 10.58
C LYS A 90 14.27 -1.08 11.20
N TYR A 91 14.93 -0.24 10.42
CA TYR A 91 15.99 0.63 10.92
C TYR A 91 15.46 1.73 11.86
N SER A 92 14.26 2.26 11.59
CA SER A 92 13.60 3.21 12.50
C SER A 92 13.33 2.60 13.87
N LEU A 93 12.90 1.33 13.92
CA LEU A 93 12.64 0.62 15.17
C LEU A 93 13.92 0.36 15.98
N VAL A 94 15.07 0.15 15.31
CA VAL A 94 16.39 0.07 15.97
C VAL A 94 16.71 1.40 16.64
N VAL A 95 16.52 2.52 15.93
CA VAL A 95 16.80 3.87 16.46
C VAL A 95 15.86 4.23 17.60
N GLU A 96 14.58 3.85 17.50
CA GLU A 96 13.60 4.05 18.58
C GLU A 96 14.01 3.31 19.87
N LYS A 97 14.49 2.07 19.75
CA LYS A 97 14.82 1.23 20.90
C LYS A 97 16.20 1.54 21.52
N PHE A 98 17.20 1.81 20.69
CA PHE A 98 18.60 1.91 21.12
C PHE A 98 19.20 3.31 20.95
N GLY A 99 18.39 4.30 20.58
CA GLY A 99 18.82 5.67 20.30
C GLY A 99 19.49 5.80 18.93
N GLN A 100 20.05 6.99 18.66
CA GLN A 100 20.68 7.28 17.38
C GLN A 100 21.98 6.46 17.21
N GLN A 101 21.92 5.43 16.36
CA GLN A 101 23.04 4.56 16.04
C GLN A 101 23.41 4.68 14.56
N ARG A 102 24.70 4.78 14.25
CA ARG A 102 25.20 4.63 12.88
C ARG A 102 25.37 3.14 12.57
N PRO A 103 25.05 2.68 11.34
CA PRO A 103 24.68 3.48 10.17
C PRO A 103 23.18 3.77 10.05
N PHE A 104 22.32 3.21 10.91
CA PHE A 104 20.85 3.24 10.79
C PHE A 104 20.26 4.62 10.51
N ILE A 105 20.65 5.67 11.26
CA ILE A 105 20.10 7.03 11.08
C ILE A 105 20.31 7.59 9.66
N ASN A 106 21.46 7.30 9.04
CA ASN A 106 21.78 7.79 7.71
C ASN A 106 21.01 6.98 6.65
N ILE A 107 20.93 5.67 6.86
CA ILE A 107 20.27 4.76 5.94
C ILE A 107 18.75 5.00 5.92
N ILE A 108 18.11 5.31 7.06
CA ILE A 108 16.69 5.70 7.09
C ILE A 108 16.40 6.87 6.12
N SER A 109 17.29 7.87 6.08
CA SER A 109 17.13 9.01 5.18
C SER A 109 17.34 8.63 3.70
N ALA A 110 18.24 7.67 3.43
CA ALA A 110 18.41 7.08 2.10
C ALA A 110 17.15 6.32 1.67
N GLU A 111 16.55 5.50 2.54
CA GLU A 111 15.33 4.75 2.21
C GLU A 111 14.14 5.67 1.91
N VAL A 112 14.01 6.80 2.62
CA VAL A 112 13.00 7.82 2.25
C VAL A 112 13.24 8.35 0.83
N THR A 113 14.51 8.55 0.45
CA THR A 113 14.88 8.97 -0.90
C THR A 113 14.57 7.88 -1.94
N HIS A 114 14.76 6.61 -1.61
CA HIS A 114 14.41 5.48 -2.46
C HIS A 114 12.89 5.38 -2.70
N ILE A 115 12.09 5.48 -1.63
CA ILE A 115 10.63 5.51 -1.71
C ILE A 115 10.15 6.66 -2.62
N ASN A 116 10.71 7.85 -2.43
CA ASN A 116 10.39 9.03 -3.24
C ASN A 116 10.80 8.87 -4.71
N ALA A 117 11.83 8.07 -4.99
CA ALA A 117 12.26 7.76 -6.35
C ALA A 117 11.33 6.79 -7.07
N LEU A 118 10.80 5.81 -6.33
CA LEU A 118 9.92 4.77 -6.87
C LEU A 118 8.50 5.31 -7.09
N THR A 119 8.00 6.15 -6.18
CA THR A 119 6.61 6.62 -6.16
C THR A 119 6.12 7.19 -7.52
N PRO A 120 6.87 8.04 -8.24
CA PRO A 120 6.42 8.55 -9.54
C PRO A 120 6.26 7.47 -10.62
N LEU A 121 6.98 6.35 -10.53
CA LEU A 121 6.88 5.25 -11.49
C LEU A 121 5.52 4.54 -11.40
N PHE A 122 4.93 4.45 -10.20
CA PHE A 122 3.60 3.84 -10.02
C PHE A 122 2.54 4.57 -10.83
N THR A 123 2.48 5.90 -10.71
CA THR A 123 1.57 6.73 -11.50
C THR A 123 1.85 6.60 -13.01
N LYS A 124 3.12 6.67 -13.40
CA LYS A 124 3.51 6.61 -14.82
C LYS A 124 3.10 5.31 -15.50
N TYR A 125 3.23 4.18 -14.79
CA TYR A 125 2.93 2.85 -15.32
C TYR A 125 1.55 2.32 -14.93
N ASN A 126 0.69 3.18 -14.35
CA ASN A 126 -0.66 2.84 -13.92
C ASN A 126 -0.70 1.61 -12.97
N VAL A 127 0.26 1.56 -12.05
CA VAL A 127 0.34 0.56 -10.98
C VAL A 127 -0.15 1.19 -9.70
N ALA A 128 -1.03 0.50 -8.97
CA ALA A 128 -1.49 0.99 -7.67
C ALA A 128 -0.33 1.03 -6.68
N LEU A 129 -0.13 2.17 -6.02
CA LEU A 129 0.87 2.33 -4.96
C LEU A 129 0.41 1.55 -3.72
N PRO A 130 1.16 0.55 -3.23
CA PRO A 130 0.81 -0.16 -2.01
C PRO A 130 0.89 0.75 -0.79
N GLU A 131 -0.03 0.56 0.18
CA GLU A 131 0.09 1.20 1.49
C GLU A 131 1.31 0.66 2.25
N ASP A 132 1.96 1.52 3.04
CA ASP A 132 3.04 1.11 3.94
C ASP A 132 2.47 0.36 5.16
N ASN A 133 2.41 -0.97 5.05
CA ASN A 133 2.04 -1.89 6.12
C ASN A 133 3.26 -2.63 6.72
N SER A 134 4.48 -2.15 6.45
CA SER A 134 5.75 -2.80 6.82
C SER A 134 5.86 -3.14 8.30
N LYS A 135 5.25 -2.35 9.18
CA LYS A 135 5.19 -2.59 10.63
C LYS A 135 4.61 -3.96 11.01
N ASN A 136 3.77 -4.54 10.16
CA ASN A 136 3.17 -5.86 10.40
C ASN A 136 4.16 -7.02 10.14
N TYR A 137 5.31 -6.74 9.52
CA TYR A 137 6.28 -7.72 9.06
C TYR A 137 7.63 -7.64 9.77
N ILE A 138 7.84 -6.61 10.60
CA ILE A 138 9.08 -6.42 11.36
C ILE A 138 8.93 -6.90 12.81
N LYS A 139 10.04 -7.32 13.40
CA LYS A 139 10.13 -7.73 14.81
C LYS A 139 10.99 -6.74 15.58
N THR A 140 10.70 -6.59 16.87
CA THR A 140 11.51 -5.76 17.76
C THR A 140 12.94 -6.32 17.85
N PRO A 141 13.98 -5.52 17.56
CA PRO A 141 15.36 -5.98 17.60
C PRO A 141 15.82 -6.31 19.02
N THR A 142 16.64 -7.34 19.22
CA THR A 142 17.12 -7.72 20.56
C THR A 142 18.40 -7.01 20.95
N SER A 143 19.26 -6.69 19.98
CA SER A 143 20.53 -5.97 20.19
C SER A 143 20.94 -5.17 18.96
N ILE A 144 21.89 -4.25 19.12
CA ILE A 144 22.48 -3.50 18.00
C ILE A 144 23.26 -4.45 17.07
N LYS A 145 24.03 -5.41 17.62
CA LYS A 145 24.79 -6.39 16.83
C LYS A 145 23.88 -7.19 15.88
N GLU A 146 22.82 -7.78 16.44
CA GLU A 146 21.82 -8.52 15.65
C GLU A 146 21.15 -7.61 14.60
N SER A 147 20.90 -6.34 14.94
CA SER A 147 20.32 -5.38 14.00
C SER A 147 21.26 -5.08 12.82
N LEU A 148 22.57 -5.00 13.07
CA LEU A 148 23.59 -4.83 12.03
C LEU A 148 23.69 -6.08 11.14
N GLU A 149 23.68 -7.28 11.74
CA GLU A 149 23.65 -8.55 11.00
C GLU A 149 22.42 -8.67 10.10
N ASN A 150 21.24 -8.31 10.64
CA ASN A 150 20.00 -8.26 9.88
C ASN A 150 20.02 -7.18 8.79
N GLY A 151 20.70 -6.05 9.02
CA GLY A 151 20.95 -5.03 7.99
C GLY A 151 21.81 -5.59 6.84
N VAL A 152 22.95 -6.23 7.15
CA VAL A 152 23.80 -6.90 6.15
C VAL A 152 22.98 -7.88 5.30
N LYS A 153 22.19 -8.74 5.95
CA LYS A 153 21.35 -9.71 5.24
C LYS A 153 20.32 -9.01 4.34
N GLY A 154 19.62 -8.01 4.86
CA GLY A 154 18.62 -7.25 4.12
C GLY A 154 19.19 -6.58 2.88
N GLU A 155 20.35 -5.91 2.99
CA GLU A 155 20.98 -5.26 1.84
C GLU A 155 21.44 -6.28 0.78
N ILE A 156 21.92 -7.47 1.17
CA ILE A 156 22.25 -8.54 0.22
C ILE A 156 21.01 -8.99 -0.55
N GLU A 157 19.88 -9.17 0.15
CA GLU A 157 18.61 -9.59 -0.46
C GLU A 157 18.04 -8.50 -1.39
N ASN A 158 18.10 -7.22 -0.97
CA ASN A 158 17.68 -6.07 -1.77
C ASN A 158 18.53 -5.91 -3.05
N ILE A 159 19.87 -6.02 -2.93
CA ILE A 159 20.79 -6.00 -4.09
C ILE A 159 20.43 -7.12 -5.06
N ALA A 160 20.24 -8.35 -4.56
CA ALA A 160 19.89 -9.50 -5.40
C ALA A 160 18.54 -9.31 -6.10
N MET A 161 17.56 -8.72 -5.42
CA MET A 161 16.27 -8.35 -6.00
C MET A 161 16.45 -7.38 -7.18
N TYR A 162 17.15 -6.25 -6.98
CA TYR A 162 17.36 -5.29 -8.07
C TYR A 162 18.20 -5.87 -9.21
N GLU A 163 19.22 -6.68 -8.93
CA GLU A 163 19.98 -7.38 -9.96
C GLU A 163 19.13 -8.36 -10.78
N ARG A 164 18.14 -9.00 -10.15
CA ARG A 164 17.17 -9.84 -10.84
C ARG A 164 16.25 -9.00 -11.74
N PHE A 165 15.75 -7.87 -11.24
CA PHE A 165 14.87 -6.97 -12.00
C PHE A 165 15.58 -6.36 -13.21
N LEU A 166 16.85 -5.95 -13.06
CA LEU A 166 17.65 -5.33 -14.11
C LEU A 166 18.02 -6.27 -15.27
N LYS A 167 17.76 -7.59 -15.13
CA LYS A 167 17.88 -8.59 -16.20
C LYS A 167 16.61 -8.73 -17.05
N GLN A 168 15.49 -8.17 -16.60
CA GLN A 168 14.23 -8.19 -17.34
C GLN A 168 14.22 -7.11 -18.42
N ASP A 169 13.36 -7.27 -19.42
CA ASP A 169 13.07 -6.23 -20.38
C ASP A 169 12.14 -5.20 -19.74
N ILE A 170 12.70 -4.08 -19.29
CA ILE A 170 12.00 -3.03 -18.54
C ILE A 170 12.27 -1.64 -19.14
N PRO A 171 11.36 -0.67 -18.95
CA PRO A 171 11.57 0.70 -19.41
C PRO A 171 12.86 1.33 -18.87
N SER A 172 13.46 2.22 -19.68
CA SER A 172 14.78 2.79 -19.41
C SER A 172 14.85 3.67 -18.15
N ASP A 173 13.78 4.37 -17.82
CA ASP A 173 13.64 5.16 -16.60
C ASP A 173 13.50 4.28 -15.35
N VAL A 174 12.72 3.20 -15.43
CA VAL A 174 12.64 2.19 -14.36
C VAL A 174 14.02 1.56 -14.14
N LYS A 175 14.71 1.17 -15.21
CA LYS A 175 16.08 0.65 -15.16
C LYS A 175 17.05 1.63 -14.50
N THR A 176 16.90 2.93 -14.78
CA THR A 176 17.71 3.99 -14.17
C THR A 176 17.49 4.07 -12.66
N VAL A 177 16.22 4.06 -12.21
CA VAL A 177 15.88 4.10 -10.78
C VAL A 177 16.39 2.84 -10.08
N PHE A 178 16.11 1.65 -10.61
CA PHE A 178 16.55 0.38 -10.02
C PHE A 178 18.08 0.25 -9.95
N THR A 179 18.80 0.72 -10.97
CA THR A 179 20.27 0.75 -10.94
C THR A 179 20.78 1.65 -9.83
N ARG A 180 20.17 2.83 -9.66
CA ARG A 180 20.55 3.78 -8.61
C ARG A 180 20.30 3.19 -7.22
N LEU A 181 19.14 2.57 -7.00
CA LEU A 181 18.78 1.98 -5.71
C LEU A 181 19.71 0.81 -5.38
N ARG A 182 19.96 -0.12 -6.31
CA ARG A 182 20.97 -1.17 -6.14
C ARG A 182 22.35 -0.63 -5.71
N ASN A 183 22.82 0.44 -6.35
CA ASN A 183 24.11 1.07 -6.00
C ASN A 183 24.11 1.65 -4.58
N ALA A 184 22.99 2.24 -4.17
CA ALA A 184 22.84 2.73 -2.81
C ALA A 184 22.87 1.58 -1.79
N SER A 185 22.16 0.48 -2.06
CA SER A 185 22.16 -0.73 -1.22
C SER A 185 23.57 -1.35 -1.10
N GLN A 186 24.38 -1.31 -2.17
CA GLN A 186 25.79 -1.71 -2.10
C GLN A 186 26.61 -0.84 -1.12
N ASN A 187 26.31 0.46 -1.03
CA ASN A 187 26.94 1.35 -0.05
C ASN A 187 26.39 1.10 1.37
N HIS A 188 25.09 0.83 1.50
CA HIS A 188 24.48 0.46 2.78
C HIS A 188 25.11 -0.82 3.34
N LEU A 189 25.25 -1.85 2.50
CA LEU A 189 25.90 -3.11 2.85
C LEU A 189 27.30 -2.90 3.42
N GLN A 190 28.12 -2.09 2.73
CA GLN A 190 29.45 -1.75 3.23
C GLN A 190 29.40 -1.00 4.56
N ALA A 191 28.45 -0.09 4.74
CA ALA A 191 28.30 0.65 5.99
C ALA A 191 27.90 -0.29 7.15
N PHE A 192 26.97 -1.22 6.93
CA PHE A 192 26.62 -2.24 7.91
C PHE A 192 27.79 -3.15 8.24
N GLN A 193 28.52 -3.65 7.24
CA GLN A 193 29.68 -4.51 7.46
C GLN A 193 30.79 -3.82 8.27
N ARG A 194 31.08 -2.54 7.96
CA ARG A 194 32.06 -1.74 8.73
C ARG A 194 31.62 -1.50 10.16
N ALA A 195 30.32 -1.27 10.40
CA ALA A 195 29.80 -1.11 11.75
C ALA A 195 29.85 -2.44 12.52
N LEU A 196 29.50 -3.54 11.86
CA LEU A 196 29.49 -4.88 12.46
C LEU A 196 30.90 -5.37 12.84
N SER A 197 31.95 -4.98 12.11
CA SER A 197 33.33 -5.34 12.46
C SER A 197 33.83 -4.74 13.78
N SER A 198 33.03 -3.89 14.42
CA SER A 198 33.31 -3.31 15.75
C SER A 198 32.65 -4.09 16.90
N TYR A 199 32.02 -5.24 16.61
CA TYR A 199 31.31 -6.14 17.54
C TYR A 199 31.85 -7.56 17.52
#